data_AF-A0A1I8BUV8-F1
#
_entry.id   AF-A0A1I8BUV8-F1
#
_cell.length_a   1.000
_cell.length_b   1.000
_cell.length_c   1.000
_cell.angle_alpha   90.00
_cell.angle_beta   90.00
_cell.angle_gamma   90.00
#
_symmetry.space_group_name_H-M   'P 1'
#
loop_
_entity.id
_entity.type
_entity.pdbx_description
1 polymer ?
#
loop_
_entity_poly.entity_id
_entity_poly.type
_entity_poly.pdbx_seq_one_letter_code
_entity_poly.pdbx_strand_id
1 'polypeptide(L)'
;MRTLLFLFLLLNFFTNSKEFEDCEGCNAYKCMENVANCGSDGYLIAYGEKNCKNFNEPEIYERFDESGKKFVNCTGKCLINNMNHYIEKKAGNINCELLKEAGFHSHPKCYLDCGFCQICKTNKYALLRGYDFGDFFSKEAIKQVYIVINKCGFFNCFY
;
A
#
# COMPACT_ATOMS: atom_id res chain seq x y z
N MET A 1 6.87 -41.93 41.54
CA MET A 1 6.78 -40.46 41.73
C MET A 1 8.03 -39.68 41.29
N ARG A 2 8.92 -40.25 40.46
CA ARG A 2 10.08 -39.53 39.87
C ARG A 2 10.01 -39.39 38.35
N THR A 3 9.18 -40.18 37.68
CA THR A 3 9.00 -40.15 36.21
C THR A 3 7.97 -39.12 35.75
N LEU A 4 7.08 -38.67 36.63
CA LEU A 4 6.05 -37.65 36.32
C LEU A 4 6.56 -36.20 36.49
N LEU A 5 7.66 -35.98 37.22
CA LEU A 5 8.25 -34.64 37.38
C LEU A 5 9.04 -34.19 36.15
N PHE A 6 9.51 -35.11 35.31
CA PHE A 6 10.24 -34.77 34.08
C PHE A 6 9.33 -34.32 32.92
N LEU A 7 8.05 -34.73 32.93
CA LEU A 7 7.07 -34.30 31.92
C LEU A 7 6.56 -32.87 32.16
N PHE A 8 6.58 -32.39 33.40
CA PHE A 8 6.14 -31.03 33.74
C PHE A 8 7.18 -29.94 33.42
N LEU A 9 8.45 -30.31 33.25
CA LEU A 9 9.53 -29.39 32.88
C LEU A 9 9.64 -29.17 31.36
N LEU A 10 9.00 -30.01 30.53
CA LEU A 10 9.01 -29.88 29.06
C LEU A 10 7.85 -29.03 28.52
N LEU A 11 6.87 -28.66 29.34
CA LEU A 11 5.68 -27.90 28.91
C LEU A 11 5.78 -26.38 29.16
N ASN A 12 6.90 -25.88 29.70
CA ASN A 12 7.10 -24.44 29.95
C ASN A 12 8.00 -23.74 28.93
N PHE A 13 8.40 -24.41 27.85
CA PHE A 13 8.87 -23.72 26.65
C PHE A 13 7.67 -23.36 25.76
N PHE A 14 6.67 -22.68 26.32
CA PHE A 14 5.87 -21.77 25.53
C PHE A 14 6.79 -20.60 25.20
N THR A 15 7.52 -20.80 24.10
CA THR A 15 8.24 -19.76 23.39
C THR A 15 7.33 -18.56 23.28
N ASN A 16 7.69 -17.50 24.00
CA ASN A 16 7.13 -16.18 23.79
C ASN A 16 7.78 -15.64 22.50
N SER A 17 7.50 -16.29 21.37
CA SER A 17 7.89 -15.79 20.06
C SER A 17 6.97 -14.63 19.78
N LYS A 18 7.45 -13.41 20.06
CA LYS A 18 6.96 -12.24 19.34
C LYS A 18 7.04 -12.61 17.86
N GLU A 19 5.88 -12.78 17.23
CA GLU A 19 5.78 -12.99 15.78
C GLU A 19 6.59 -11.87 15.14
N PHE A 20 7.62 -12.22 14.36
CA PHE A 20 8.37 -11.23 13.61
C PHE A 20 7.42 -10.74 12.51
N GLU A 21 6.87 -9.54 12.67
CA GLU A 21 5.99 -8.96 11.66
C GLU A 21 6.81 -8.68 10.41
N ASP A 22 6.51 -9.42 9.34
CA ASP A 22 7.16 -9.25 8.06
C ASP A 22 6.69 -7.94 7.41
N CYS A 23 7.62 -6.99 7.27
CA CYS A 23 7.36 -5.64 6.74
C CYS A 23 7.40 -5.59 5.21
N GLU A 24 6.87 -6.63 4.57
CA GLU A 24 6.80 -6.77 3.12
C GLU A 24 5.36 -6.57 2.59
N GLY A 25 5.26 -6.33 1.28
CA GLY A 25 3.99 -6.11 0.61
C GLY A 25 3.12 -5.06 1.30
N CYS A 26 1.84 -5.35 1.47
CA CYS A 26 0.91 -4.41 2.13
C CYS A 26 1.14 -4.29 3.64
N ASN A 27 1.81 -5.25 4.30
CA ASN A 27 2.11 -5.16 5.74
C ASN A 27 3.16 -4.09 6.06
N ALA A 28 3.97 -3.68 5.07
CA ALA A 28 4.91 -2.56 5.21
C ALA A 28 4.23 -1.29 5.75
N TYR A 29 2.96 -1.04 5.41
CA TYR A 29 2.21 0.11 5.93
C TYR A 29 1.98 0.06 7.43
N LYS A 30 1.76 -1.13 8.01
CA LYS A 30 1.64 -1.29 9.47
C LYS A 30 2.97 -1.09 10.18
N CYS A 31 4.05 -1.60 9.61
CA CYS A 31 5.39 -1.35 10.14
C CYS A 31 5.74 0.15 10.12
N MET A 32 5.42 0.84 9.03
CA MET A 32 5.55 2.28 8.92
C MET A 32 4.67 3.00 9.95
N GLU A 33 3.46 2.51 10.19
CA GLU A 33 2.53 3.09 11.18
C GLU A 33 3.05 2.93 12.62
N ASN A 34 3.68 1.80 12.96
CA ASN A 34 4.31 1.62 14.28
C ASN A 34 5.41 2.66 14.57
N VAL A 35 6.02 3.23 13.52
CA VAL A 35 6.99 4.33 13.63
C VAL A 35 6.28 5.69 13.60
N ALA A 36 5.35 5.89 12.66
CA ALA A 36 4.70 7.17 12.41
C ALA A 36 3.66 7.56 13.47
N ASN A 37 2.97 6.58 14.07
CA ASN A 37 1.93 6.73 15.08
C ASN A 37 0.84 7.75 14.68
N CYS A 38 0.34 7.66 13.44
CA CYS A 38 -0.69 8.52 12.88
C CYS A 38 -2.12 8.05 13.11
N GLY A 39 -2.30 6.85 13.69
CA GLY A 39 -3.57 6.24 14.02
C GLY A 39 -4.20 5.46 12.85
N SER A 40 -5.21 4.65 13.19
CA SER A 40 -5.93 3.80 12.22
C SER A 40 -6.63 4.59 11.11
N ASP A 41 -7.03 5.83 11.39
CA ASP A 41 -7.68 6.73 10.43
C ASP A 41 -6.64 7.53 9.60
N GLY A 42 -5.35 7.35 9.91
CA GLY A 42 -4.24 7.99 9.23
C GLY A 42 -3.97 7.40 7.85
N TYR A 43 -3.18 8.13 7.04
CA TYR A 43 -2.92 7.77 5.64
C TYR A 43 -2.35 6.37 5.47
N LEU A 44 -1.42 5.93 6.33
CA LEU A 44 -0.76 4.63 6.16
C LEU A 44 -1.77 3.47 6.22
N ILE A 45 -2.73 3.52 7.14
CA ILE A 45 -3.70 2.45 7.37
C ILE A 45 -4.97 2.66 6.55
N ALA A 46 -5.69 3.76 6.79
CA ALA A 46 -7.00 4.02 6.18
C ALA A 46 -6.93 4.23 4.66
N TYR A 47 -5.76 4.55 4.12
CA TYR A 47 -5.57 4.76 2.67
C TYR A 47 -4.56 3.78 2.06
N GLY A 48 -3.31 3.80 2.52
CA GLY A 48 -2.20 3.06 1.92
C GLY A 48 -2.39 1.54 2.00
N GLU A 49 -2.53 1.00 3.21
CA GLU A 49 -2.76 -0.43 3.44
C GLU A 49 -4.08 -0.88 2.81
N LYS A 50 -5.18 -0.14 3.07
CA LYS A 50 -6.51 -0.44 2.52
C LYS A 50 -6.47 -0.62 1.00
N ASN A 51 -5.95 0.36 0.26
CA ASN A 51 -5.88 0.29 -1.20
C ASN A 51 -4.87 -0.75 -1.68
N CYS A 52 -3.73 -0.91 -1.01
CA CYS A 52 -2.79 -1.98 -1.34
C CYS A 52 -3.46 -3.34 -1.29
N LYS A 53 -4.22 -3.63 -0.22
CA LYS A 53 -4.96 -4.88 -0.09
C LYS A 53 -6.02 -5.02 -1.17
N ASN A 54 -6.85 -4.00 -1.40
CA ASN A 54 -7.88 -4.03 -2.44
C ASN A 54 -7.32 -4.42 -3.83
N PHE A 55 -6.21 -3.83 -4.25
CA PHE A 55 -5.59 -4.16 -5.55
C PHE A 55 -4.92 -5.54 -5.59
N ASN A 56 -4.58 -6.12 -4.44
CA ASN A 56 -4.00 -7.45 -4.30
C ASN A 56 -5.03 -8.53 -3.92
N GLU A 57 -6.29 -8.17 -3.66
CA GLU A 57 -7.36 -9.15 -3.45
C GLU A 57 -7.46 -10.06 -4.68
N PRO A 58 -7.51 -11.40 -4.53
CA PRO A 58 -7.48 -12.32 -5.66
C PRO A 58 -8.55 -12.04 -6.71
N GLU A 59 -9.73 -11.62 -6.28
CA GLU A 59 -10.81 -11.23 -7.19
C GLU A 59 -10.40 -10.05 -8.07
N ILE A 60 -9.72 -9.04 -7.55
CA ILE A 60 -9.33 -7.86 -8.34
C ILE A 60 -8.04 -8.15 -9.11
N TYR A 61 -7.03 -8.72 -8.45
CA TYR A 61 -5.72 -8.95 -9.03
C TYR A 61 -5.76 -9.91 -10.23
N GLU A 62 -6.55 -10.99 -10.16
CA GLU A 62 -6.66 -11.96 -11.26
C GLU A 62 -7.45 -11.43 -12.47
N ARG A 63 -8.12 -10.28 -12.35
CA ARG A 63 -8.77 -9.61 -13.48
C ARG A 63 -7.81 -8.75 -14.31
N PHE A 64 -6.62 -8.46 -13.79
CA PHE A 64 -5.59 -7.80 -14.58
C PHE A 64 -4.95 -8.78 -15.56
N ASP A 65 -4.67 -8.31 -16.78
CA ASP A 65 -3.75 -9.00 -17.68
C ASP A 65 -2.30 -8.95 -17.13
N GLU A 66 -1.37 -9.66 -17.77
CA GLU A 66 0.03 -9.70 -17.34
C GLU A 66 0.70 -8.31 -17.25
N SER A 67 0.30 -7.36 -18.10
CA SER A 67 0.81 -5.99 -18.04
C SER A 67 0.20 -5.21 -16.86
N GLY A 68 -1.06 -5.46 -16.56
CA GLY A 68 -1.78 -4.92 -15.41
C GLY A 68 -1.20 -5.42 -14.09
N LYS A 69 -0.94 -6.73 -13.97
CA LYS A 69 -0.28 -7.33 -12.79
C LYS A 69 1.11 -6.72 -12.55
N LYS A 70 1.89 -6.53 -13.63
CA LYS A 70 3.18 -5.82 -13.56
C LYS A 70 3.02 -4.38 -13.06
N PHE A 71 2.00 -3.66 -13.52
CA PHE A 71 1.70 -2.31 -13.06
C PHE A 71 1.33 -2.27 -11.56
N VAL A 72 0.46 -3.17 -11.09
CA VAL A 72 0.06 -3.24 -9.67
C VAL A 72 1.30 -3.48 -8.80
N ASN A 73 2.13 -4.47 -9.14
CA ASN A 73 3.33 -4.81 -8.38
C ASN A 73 4.38 -3.70 -8.40
N CYS A 74 4.64 -3.11 -9.57
CA CYS A 74 5.56 -1.97 -9.71
C CYS A 74 5.10 -0.78 -8.87
N THR A 75 3.80 -0.43 -8.99
CA THR A 75 3.22 0.73 -8.31
C THR A 75 3.24 0.54 -6.80
N GLY A 76 2.79 -0.63 -6.31
CA GLY A 76 2.81 -0.96 -4.89
C GLY A 76 4.20 -0.81 -4.29
N LYS A 77 5.21 -1.41 -4.93
CA LYS A 77 6.62 -1.29 -4.50
C LYS A 77 7.12 0.16 -4.52
N CYS A 78 6.81 0.91 -5.58
CA CYS A 78 7.21 2.32 -5.70
C CYS A 78 6.62 3.18 -4.58
N LEU A 79 5.33 3.02 -4.29
CA LEU A 79 4.63 3.77 -3.24
C LEU A 79 5.19 3.46 -1.85
N ILE A 80 5.35 2.17 -1.52
CA ILE A 80 5.93 1.73 -0.24
C ILE A 80 7.34 2.31 -0.07
N ASN A 81 8.19 2.23 -1.10
CA ASN A 81 9.54 2.77 -1.04
C ASN A 81 9.58 4.29 -0.82
N ASN A 82 8.67 5.04 -1.45
CA ASN A 82 8.56 6.49 -1.21
C ASN A 82 8.18 6.80 0.24
N MET A 83 7.26 6.03 0.82
CA MET A 83 6.83 6.22 2.20
C MET A 83 7.92 5.84 3.21
N ASN A 84 8.60 4.71 3.00
CA ASN A 84 9.75 4.31 3.81
C ASN A 84 10.82 5.40 3.80
N HIS A 85 11.20 5.90 2.61
CA HIS A 85 12.19 6.96 2.49
C HIS A 85 11.76 8.25 3.19
N TYR A 86 10.47 8.63 3.11
CA TYR A 86 9.96 9.79 3.83
C TYR A 86 10.10 9.62 5.35
N ILE A 87 9.72 8.46 5.89
CA ILE A 87 9.77 8.17 7.33
C ILE A 87 11.23 8.15 7.83
N GLU A 88 12.12 7.46 7.11
CA GLU A 88 13.55 7.42 7.41
C GLU A 88 14.16 8.83 7.47
N LYS A 89 13.86 9.66 6.46
CA LYS A 89 14.36 11.04 6.38
C LYS A 89 13.89 11.93 7.53
N LYS A 90 12.72 11.65 8.10
CA LYS A 90 12.15 12.41 9.21
C LYS A 90 12.62 11.94 10.59
N ALA A 91 13.32 10.80 10.67
CA ALA A 91 13.96 10.30 11.88
C ALA A 91 13.06 10.32 13.13
N GLY A 92 11.81 9.89 12.98
CA GLY A 92 10.81 9.83 14.06
C GLY A 92 10.07 11.15 14.36
N ASN A 93 10.46 12.28 13.76
CA ASN A 93 9.68 13.52 13.83
C ASN A 93 8.63 13.56 12.71
N ILE A 94 7.61 12.72 12.85
CA ILE A 94 6.56 12.55 11.85
C ILE A 94 5.39 13.49 12.14
N ASN A 95 5.04 14.30 11.13
CA ASN A 95 3.77 15.01 11.07
C ASN A 95 2.84 14.25 10.11
N CYS A 96 1.68 13.84 10.61
CA CYS A 96 0.77 12.95 9.88
C CYS A 96 0.11 13.59 8.66
N GLU A 97 -0.15 14.91 8.70
CA GLU A 97 -0.65 15.63 7.53
C GLU A 97 0.41 15.74 6.45
N LEU A 98 1.66 16.09 6.81
CA LEU A 98 2.76 16.12 5.84
C LEU A 98 3.11 14.72 5.30
N LEU A 99 2.95 13.68 6.12
CA LEU A 99 3.10 12.29 5.70
C LEU A 99 2.04 11.92 4.67
N LYS A 100 0.78 12.27 4.93
CA LYS A 100 -0.35 12.09 4.01
C LYS A 100 -0.11 12.82 2.69
N GLU A 101 0.31 14.09 2.74
CA GLU A 101 0.66 14.88 1.55
C GLU A 101 1.80 14.24 0.75
N ALA A 102 2.87 13.80 1.42
CA ALA A 102 3.98 13.09 0.77
C ALA A 102 3.51 11.79 0.12
N GLY A 103 2.64 11.06 0.80
CA GLY A 103 1.94 9.89 0.28
C GLY A 103 1.23 10.21 -1.02
N PHE A 104 0.31 11.16 -1.02
CA PHE A 104 -0.40 11.53 -2.24
C PHE A 104 0.54 12.10 -3.33
N HIS A 105 1.56 12.87 -2.99
CA HIS A 105 2.49 13.40 -3.99
C HIS A 105 3.33 12.31 -4.69
N SER A 106 3.50 11.13 -4.09
CA SER A 106 4.24 10.03 -4.72
C SER A 106 3.48 9.33 -5.85
N HIS A 107 2.13 9.32 -5.83
CA HIS A 107 1.33 8.50 -6.76
C HIS A 107 1.54 8.87 -8.22
N PRO A 108 1.47 10.15 -8.66
CA PRO A 108 1.57 10.45 -10.08
C PRO A 108 2.86 9.94 -10.69
N LYS A 109 3.99 10.11 -9.99
CA LYS A 109 5.28 9.58 -10.45
C LYS A 109 5.26 8.06 -10.53
N CYS A 110 4.84 7.36 -9.46
CA CYS A 110 4.80 5.90 -9.47
C CYS A 110 3.88 5.34 -10.56
N TYR A 111 2.70 5.93 -10.78
CA TYR A 111 1.75 5.48 -11.80
C TYR A 111 2.34 5.62 -13.19
N LEU A 112 2.97 6.76 -13.49
CA LEU A 112 3.57 7.04 -14.79
C LEU A 112 4.79 6.15 -15.05
N ASP A 113 5.69 6.02 -14.08
CA ASP A 113 6.89 5.19 -14.20
C ASP A 113 6.54 3.70 -14.36
N CYS A 114 5.41 3.26 -13.78
CA CYS A 114 4.90 1.89 -13.92
C CYS A 114 3.97 1.68 -15.12
N GLY A 115 3.79 2.68 -15.99
CA GLY A 115 3.12 2.52 -17.28
C GLY A 115 1.60 2.70 -17.28
N PHE A 116 1.04 3.42 -16.30
CA PHE A 116 -0.41 3.62 -16.17
C PHE A 116 -1.11 4.07 -17.46
N CYS A 117 -0.47 4.90 -18.29
CA CYS A 117 -1.08 5.42 -19.53
C CYS A 117 -1.49 4.31 -20.52
N GLN A 118 -0.80 3.17 -20.50
CA GLN A 118 -1.20 1.99 -21.28
C GLN A 118 -2.22 1.14 -20.52
N ILE A 119 -2.01 0.96 -19.21
CA ILE A 119 -2.85 0.08 -18.38
C ILE A 119 -4.27 0.62 -18.24
N CYS A 120 -4.44 1.93 -18.19
CA CYS A 120 -5.76 2.56 -18.16
C CYS A 120 -6.58 2.31 -19.44
N LYS A 121 -5.96 1.85 -20.53
CA LYS A 121 -6.64 1.43 -21.76
C LYS A 121 -7.10 -0.01 -21.70
N THR A 122 -6.22 -0.91 -21.26
CA THR A 122 -6.41 -2.35 -21.39
C THR A 122 -7.06 -3.00 -20.17
N ASN A 123 -6.88 -2.42 -18.98
CA ASN A 123 -7.30 -3.01 -17.70
C ASN A 123 -8.39 -2.19 -16.98
N LYS A 124 -9.23 -1.46 -17.74
CA LYS A 124 -10.26 -0.54 -17.21
C LYS A 124 -11.13 -1.16 -16.12
N TYR A 125 -11.65 -2.37 -16.36
CA TYR A 125 -12.56 -3.03 -15.43
C TYR A 125 -11.87 -3.40 -14.11
N ALA A 126 -10.64 -3.94 -14.17
CA ALA A 126 -9.88 -4.30 -12.98
C ALA A 126 -9.50 -3.05 -12.17
N LEU A 127 -9.07 -1.98 -12.85
CA LEU A 127 -8.79 -0.68 -12.21
C LEU A 127 -10.03 -0.12 -11.50
N LEU A 128 -11.18 -0.06 -12.19
CA LEU A 128 -12.43 0.46 -11.63
C LEU A 128 -12.92 -0.34 -10.41
N ARG A 129 -12.63 -1.64 -10.35
CA ARG A 129 -12.97 -2.49 -9.20
C ARG A 129 -12.00 -2.37 -8.04
N GLY A 130 -10.73 -2.06 -8.32
CA GLY A 130 -9.70 -1.87 -7.29
C GLY A 130 -9.79 -0.54 -6.55
N TYR A 131 -10.32 0.49 -7.19
CA TYR A 131 -10.48 1.80 -6.55
C TYR A 131 -11.65 1.84 -5.57
N ASP A 132 -11.40 2.40 -4.38
CA ASP A 132 -12.44 2.87 -3.50
C ASP A 132 -12.86 4.28 -3.92
N PHE A 133 -14.07 4.44 -4.45
CA PHE A 133 -14.54 5.75 -4.93
C PHE A 133 -14.69 6.80 -3.83
N GLY A 134 -14.81 6.37 -2.56
CA GLY A 134 -14.80 7.28 -1.41
C GLY A 134 -13.49 8.07 -1.27
N ASP A 135 -12.39 7.51 -1.75
CA ASP A 135 -11.05 8.11 -1.67
C ASP A 135 -10.88 9.30 -2.64
N PHE A 136 -11.69 9.39 -3.69
CA PHE A 136 -11.67 10.49 -4.65
C PHE A 136 -12.41 11.75 -4.17
N PHE A 137 -12.96 11.79 -2.96
CA PHE A 137 -13.57 13.00 -2.40
C PHE A 137 -12.56 13.97 -1.79
N SER A 138 -11.29 13.58 -1.66
CA SER A 138 -10.21 14.47 -1.22
C SER A 138 -9.67 15.32 -2.37
N LYS A 139 -9.29 16.58 -2.09
CA LYS A 139 -8.69 17.48 -3.08
C LYS A 139 -7.36 16.92 -3.60
N GLU A 140 -6.63 16.25 -2.72
CA GLU A 140 -5.35 15.62 -2.97
C GLU A 140 -5.49 14.49 -3.99
N ALA A 141 -6.47 13.59 -3.82
CA ALA A 141 -6.73 12.51 -4.77
C ALA A 141 -7.15 13.06 -6.15
N ILE A 142 -8.02 14.06 -6.19
CA ILE A 142 -8.44 14.70 -7.46
C ILE A 142 -7.25 15.32 -8.18
N LYS A 143 -6.34 15.99 -7.45
CA LYS A 143 -5.12 16.58 -8.01
C LYS A 143 -4.22 15.52 -8.64
N GLN A 144 -4.06 14.35 -8.02
CA GLN A 144 -3.28 13.25 -8.59
C GLN A 144 -3.88 12.77 -9.91
N VAL A 145 -5.19 12.52 -9.92
CA VAL A 145 -5.93 12.07 -11.11
C VAL A 145 -5.71 13.06 -12.25
N TYR A 146 -5.85 14.36 -11.99
CA TYR A 146 -5.59 15.41 -12.97
C TYR A 146 -4.16 15.37 -13.53
N ILE A 147 -3.13 15.24 -12.68
CA ILE A 147 -1.73 15.18 -13.12
C ILE A 147 -1.49 13.98 -14.04
N VAL A 148 -1.98 12.80 -13.64
CA VAL A 148 -1.78 11.56 -14.39
C VAL A 148 -2.53 11.61 -15.71
N ILE A 149 -3.81 12.00 -15.70
CA ILE A 149 -4.65 12.11 -16.91
C ILE A 149 -4.06 13.11 -17.90
N ASN A 150 -3.57 14.27 -17.45
CA ASN A 150 -2.93 15.23 -18.37
C ASN A 150 -1.67 14.68 -19.01
N LYS A 151 -0.83 13.96 -18.25
CA LYS A 151 0.41 13.37 -18.79
C LYS A 151 0.14 12.17 -19.71
N CYS A 152 -0.89 11.38 -19.42
CA CYS A 152 -1.31 10.28 -20.27
C CYS A 152 -2.13 10.73 -21.48
N GLY A 153 -2.69 11.95 -21.46
CA GLY A 153 -3.66 12.45 -22.41
C GLY A 153 -5.09 12.15 -21.96
N PHE A 154 -5.94 13.17 -21.89
CA PHE A 154 -7.28 13.08 -21.32
C PHE A 154 -8.11 11.94 -21.94
N PHE A 155 -8.09 11.82 -23.26
CA PHE A 155 -8.85 10.82 -23.98
C PHE A 155 -8.22 9.43 -23.97
N ASN A 156 -6.93 9.30 -23.64
CA ASN A 156 -6.23 8.03 -23.77
C ASN A 156 -6.74 6.96 -22.83
N CYS A 157 -7.32 7.28 -21.68
CA CYS A 157 -7.90 6.26 -20.79
C CYS A 157 -9.37 5.94 -21.10
N PHE A 158 -10.05 6.79 -21.89
CA PHE A 158 -11.49 6.67 -22.14
C PHE A 158 -11.84 6.16 -23.54
N TYR A 159 -10.95 6.31 -24.51
CA TYR A 159 -11.11 5.86 -25.88
C TYR A 159 -10.23 4.64 -26.17
#